data_AF-A0A559SS46-F1
#
_entry.id   AF-A0A559SS46-F1
#
_cell.length_a   1.000
_cell.length_b   1.000
_cell.length_c   1.000
_cell.angle_alpha   90.00
_cell.angle_beta   90.00
_cell.angle_gamma   90.00
#
_symmetry.space_group_name_H-M   'P 1'
#
loop_
_entity.id
_entity.type
_entity.pdbx_description
1 polymer ?
#
loop_
_entity_poly.entity_id
_entity_poly.type
_entity_poly.pdbx_seq_one_letter_code
_entity_poly.pdbx_strand_id
1 'polypeptide(L)'
;MLKMLLLAPLAAAFLAAFTSEARASNGACEREILSAAAKYGIPEGILYSVGLTETGRKGSLYPFALNIEGKAVFPPSELDAMRQFYSARKSGAKLIDIGCMQINHYFHGENFSSAEAMFDPHRNVEYAAKFLRNLHDRHETWTMAVARYHAGPNNDPAQKRYVCRVIANLVATGYGKWTPNASNFCHN
;
A
#
# COMPACT_ATOMS: atom_id res chain seq x y z
N MET A 1 27.18 -26.87 -68.22
CA MET A 1 27.20 -25.68 -67.35
C MET A 1 26.00 -25.74 -66.44
N LEU A 2 26.16 -26.19 -65.18
CA LEU A 2 25.05 -26.32 -64.23
C LEU A 2 25.43 -25.62 -62.93
N LYS A 3 24.56 -24.69 -62.53
CA LYS A 3 24.72 -23.66 -61.50
C LYS A 3 24.93 -24.25 -60.10
N MET A 4 25.93 -23.71 -59.42
CA MET A 4 26.20 -23.85 -57.99
C MET A 4 25.11 -23.09 -57.21
N LEU A 5 24.28 -23.78 -56.43
CA LEU A 5 23.40 -23.15 -55.44
C LEU A 5 24.02 -23.30 -54.05
N LEU A 6 24.44 -22.16 -53.49
CA LEU A 6 24.89 -22.00 -52.11
C LEU A 6 23.68 -22.08 -51.16
N LEU A 7 23.67 -23.03 -50.23
CA LEU A 7 22.74 -23.06 -49.10
C LEU A 7 23.34 -22.26 -47.94
N ALA A 8 22.66 -21.17 -47.57
CA ALA A 8 23.00 -20.31 -46.43
C ALA A 8 22.59 -20.97 -45.09
N PRO A 9 23.28 -20.67 -43.97
CA PRO A 9 22.94 -21.23 -42.67
C PRO A 9 21.74 -20.49 -42.04
N LEU A 10 20.75 -21.24 -41.54
CA LEU A 10 19.70 -20.70 -40.66
C LEU A 10 20.32 -20.36 -39.30
N ALA A 11 20.47 -19.07 -39.00
CA ALA A 11 20.73 -18.60 -37.64
C ALA A 11 19.41 -18.60 -36.86
N ALA A 12 19.27 -19.51 -35.90
CA ALA A 12 18.15 -19.51 -34.96
C ALA A 12 18.31 -18.34 -33.96
N ALA A 13 17.50 -17.29 -34.15
CA ALA A 13 17.40 -16.19 -33.22
C ALA A 13 16.55 -16.63 -32.00
N PHE A 14 17.21 -17.00 -30.90
CA PHE A 14 16.56 -17.09 -29.59
C PHE A 14 16.27 -15.68 -29.08
N LEU A 15 15.03 -15.23 -29.26
CA LEU A 15 14.49 -14.04 -28.58
C LEU A 15 14.23 -14.41 -27.11
N ALA A 16 15.19 -14.11 -26.24
CA ALA A 16 14.96 -14.09 -24.81
C ALA A 16 14.06 -12.88 -24.46
N ALA A 17 12.75 -13.12 -24.36
CA ALA A 17 11.81 -12.15 -23.81
C ALA A 17 11.75 -12.29 -22.28
N PHE A 18 12.72 -11.71 -21.59
CA PHE A 18 12.72 -11.42 -20.16
C PHE A 18 13.19 -9.95 -20.07
N THR A 19 12.50 -8.98 -19.47
CA THR A 19 11.66 -8.94 -18.28
C THR A 19 10.75 -7.71 -18.38
N SER A 20 9.46 -7.84 -18.04
CA SER A 20 8.58 -6.68 -17.83
C SER A 20 7.78 -6.82 -16.54
N GLU A 21 8.45 -7.13 -15.43
CA GLU A 21 7.84 -7.09 -14.10
C GLU A 21 7.98 -5.70 -13.43
N ALA A 22 9.00 -4.92 -13.81
CA ALA A 22 9.31 -3.65 -13.14
C ALA A 22 8.35 -2.49 -13.45
N ARG A 23 7.53 -2.57 -14.52
CA ARG A 23 6.56 -1.52 -14.88
C ARG A 23 5.17 -1.72 -14.29
N ALA A 24 4.83 -2.94 -13.85
CA ALA A 24 3.48 -3.27 -13.38
C ALA A 24 3.19 -2.79 -11.95
N SER A 25 4.21 -2.50 -11.14
CA SER A 25 4.01 -2.04 -9.76
C SER A 25 3.56 -0.58 -9.65
N ASN A 26 3.88 0.26 -10.64
CA ASN A 26 3.41 1.64 -10.65
C ASN A 26 1.88 1.65 -10.82
N GLY A 27 1.16 2.09 -9.80
CA GLY A 27 -0.29 2.20 -9.84
C GLY A 27 -1.06 0.97 -9.36
N ALA A 28 -0.39 -0.11 -8.94
CA ALA A 28 -1.10 -1.33 -8.50
C ALA A 28 -1.94 -1.06 -7.26
N CYS A 29 -1.36 -0.43 -6.24
CA CYS A 29 -2.09 -0.02 -5.04
C CYS A 29 -3.22 0.96 -5.38
N GLU A 30 -2.94 1.93 -6.25
CA GLU A 30 -3.87 2.99 -6.63
C GLU A 30 -5.12 2.45 -7.35
N ARG A 31 -4.97 1.48 -8.26
CA ARG A 31 -6.11 0.82 -8.92
C ARG A 31 -7.00 0.08 -7.91
N GLU A 32 -6.39 -0.62 -6.97
CA GLU A 32 -7.13 -1.34 -5.94
C GLU A 32 -7.80 -0.38 -4.95
N ILE A 33 -7.19 0.78 -4.67
CA ILE A 33 -7.80 1.83 -3.85
C ILE A 33 -9.08 2.35 -4.51
N LEU A 34 -9.04 2.64 -5.81
CA LEU A 34 -10.22 3.09 -6.55
C LEU A 34 -11.35 2.05 -6.47
N SER A 35 -11.03 0.78 -6.74
CA SER A 35 -11.99 -0.33 -6.71
C SER A 35 -12.59 -0.53 -5.31
N ALA A 36 -11.74 -0.60 -4.28
CA ALA A 36 -12.17 -0.85 -2.91
C ALA A 36 -12.94 0.36 -2.32
N ALA A 37 -12.51 1.59 -2.61
CA ALA A 37 -13.24 2.79 -2.19
C ALA A 37 -14.68 2.79 -2.70
N ALA A 38 -14.87 2.48 -3.99
CA ALA A 38 -16.20 2.36 -4.59
C ALA A 38 -17.01 1.22 -3.95
N LYS A 39 -16.40 0.03 -3.78
CA LYS A 39 -17.04 -1.15 -3.19
C LYS A 39 -17.54 -0.92 -1.77
N TYR A 40 -16.77 -0.22 -0.94
CA TYR A 40 -17.09 0.01 0.48
C TYR A 40 -17.73 1.38 0.74
N GLY A 41 -18.03 2.17 -0.30
CA GLY A 41 -18.64 3.49 -0.14
C GLY A 41 -17.76 4.45 0.67
N ILE A 42 -16.44 4.36 0.50
CA ILE A 42 -15.46 5.25 1.11
C ILE A 42 -15.17 6.35 0.09
N PRO A 43 -15.15 7.65 0.48
CA PRO A 43 -14.65 8.68 -0.42
C PRO A 43 -13.22 8.34 -0.88
N GLU A 44 -13.02 8.21 -2.18
CA GLU A 44 -11.76 7.76 -2.79
C GLU A 44 -10.56 8.54 -2.27
N GLY A 45 -10.68 9.88 -2.19
CA GLY A 45 -9.64 10.74 -1.66
C GLY A 45 -9.22 10.42 -0.23
N ILE A 46 -10.13 9.90 0.61
CA ILE A 46 -9.83 9.49 1.98
C ILE A 46 -8.98 8.22 1.96
N LEU A 47 -9.42 7.17 1.26
CA LEU A 47 -8.67 5.91 1.21
C LEU A 47 -7.31 6.10 0.54
N TYR A 48 -7.25 6.91 -0.52
CA TYR A 48 -6.01 7.26 -1.19
C TYR A 48 -5.05 8.04 -0.28
N SER A 49 -5.55 9.02 0.46
CA SER A 49 -4.73 9.82 1.39
C SER A 49 -4.25 9.02 2.60
N VAL A 50 -5.03 8.03 3.06
CA VAL A 50 -4.60 7.02 4.02
C VAL A 50 -3.43 6.23 3.44
N GLY A 51 -3.58 5.64 2.25
CA GLY A 51 -2.51 4.88 1.60
C GLY A 51 -1.23 5.69 1.35
N LEU A 52 -1.34 6.96 0.95
CA LEU A 52 -0.20 7.88 0.85
C LEU A 52 0.47 8.16 2.19
N THR A 53 -0.29 8.18 3.29
CA THR A 53 0.28 8.34 4.64
C THR A 53 1.05 7.09 5.07
N GLU A 54 0.60 5.92 4.63
CA GLU A 54 1.19 4.63 4.98
C GLU A 54 2.45 4.30 4.18
N THR A 55 2.41 4.41 2.85
CA THR A 55 3.51 3.96 1.97
C THR A 55 3.96 4.97 0.93
N GLY A 56 3.40 6.19 0.96
CA GLY A 56 3.68 7.21 -0.05
C GLY A 56 5.16 7.52 -0.19
N ARG A 57 5.68 7.40 -1.40
CA ARG A 57 7.07 7.75 -1.75
C ARG A 57 7.08 8.47 -3.10
N LYS A 58 7.56 9.73 -3.11
CA LYS A 58 7.55 10.59 -4.30
C LYS A 58 6.17 10.71 -4.98
N GLY A 59 5.09 10.63 -4.19
CA GLY A 59 3.71 10.79 -4.67
C GLY A 59 3.02 9.52 -5.17
N SER A 60 3.65 8.34 -5.06
CA SER A 60 3.02 7.05 -5.38
C SER A 60 3.09 6.08 -4.21
N LEU A 61 2.22 5.08 -4.18
CA LEU A 61 2.24 4.02 -3.17
C LEU A 61 3.22 2.91 -3.57
N TYR A 62 3.64 2.12 -2.57
CA TYR A 62 4.61 1.06 -2.78
C TYR A 62 4.08 -0.29 -2.25
N PRO A 63 3.77 -1.27 -3.13
CA PRO A 63 3.06 -2.49 -2.73
C PRO A 63 3.88 -3.44 -1.86
N PHE A 64 5.21 -3.31 -1.88
CA PHE A 64 6.11 -4.20 -1.15
C PHE A 64 6.71 -3.54 0.10
N ALA A 65 6.17 -2.39 0.51
CA ALA A 65 6.65 -1.68 1.68
C ALA A 65 6.49 -2.53 2.93
N LEU A 66 7.50 -2.45 3.79
CA LEU A 66 7.51 -3.08 5.10
C LEU A 66 7.82 -2.03 6.15
N ASN A 67 7.14 -2.11 7.29
CA ASN A 67 7.59 -1.48 8.51
C ASN A 67 7.88 -2.58 9.53
N ILE A 68 9.14 -2.75 9.93
CA ILE A 68 9.58 -3.79 10.87
C ILE A 68 9.93 -3.10 12.18
N GLU A 69 9.07 -3.22 13.20
CA GLU A 69 9.28 -2.64 14.54
C GLU A 69 9.60 -1.13 14.49
N GLY A 70 8.93 -0.38 13.61
CA GLY A 70 9.13 1.06 13.40
C GLY A 70 10.16 1.40 12.31
N LYS A 71 10.87 0.43 11.75
CA LYS A 71 11.84 0.64 10.67
C LYS A 71 11.21 0.41 9.30
N ALA A 72 11.08 1.48 8.52
CA ALA A 72 10.63 1.41 7.13
C ALA A 72 11.66 0.72 6.23
N VAL A 73 11.18 -0.16 5.35
CA VAL A 73 11.97 -0.88 4.36
C VAL A 73 11.20 -0.96 3.03
N PHE A 74 11.93 -0.80 1.92
CA PHE A 74 11.38 -0.78 0.56
C PHE A 74 12.13 -1.76 -0.35
N PRO A 75 11.88 -3.07 -0.20
CA PRO A 75 12.46 -4.13 -1.03
C PRO A 75 12.06 -3.97 -2.50
N PRO A 76 12.93 -4.23 -3.49
CA PRO A 76 12.65 -3.94 -4.91
C PRO A 76 11.66 -4.91 -5.57
N SER A 77 11.32 -6.02 -4.91
CA SER A 77 10.38 -7.02 -5.40
C SER A 77 9.58 -7.65 -4.25
N GLU A 78 8.47 -8.32 -4.58
CA GLU A 78 7.70 -9.11 -3.61
C GLU A 78 8.58 -10.21 -2.97
N LEU A 79 9.38 -10.91 -3.77
CA LEU A 79 10.27 -11.95 -3.28
C LEU A 79 11.28 -11.40 -2.25
N ASP A 80 11.85 -10.22 -2.51
CA ASP A 80 12.73 -9.55 -1.55
C ASP A 80 12.00 -9.15 -0.27
N ALA A 81 10.75 -8.71 -0.38
CA ALA A 81 9.93 -8.36 0.77
C ALA A 81 9.59 -9.59 1.61
N MET A 82 9.20 -10.71 0.99
CA MET A 82 8.97 -11.98 1.66
C MET A 82 10.22 -12.48 2.39
N ARG A 83 11.40 -12.41 1.75
CA ARG A 83 12.66 -12.78 2.40
C ARG A 83 12.93 -11.93 3.64
N GLN A 84 12.71 -10.62 3.56
CA GLN A 84 12.92 -9.72 4.68
C GLN A 84 11.90 -9.92 5.80
N PHE A 85 10.63 -10.13 5.46
CA PHE A 85 9.57 -10.48 6.41
C PHE A 85 9.92 -11.74 7.20
N TYR A 86 10.23 -12.85 6.52
CA TYR A 86 10.55 -14.11 7.19
C TYR A 86 11.84 -14.04 8.01
N SER A 87 12.86 -13.31 7.52
CA SER A 87 14.07 -13.04 8.28
C SER A 87 13.76 -12.30 9.59
N ALA A 88 12.97 -11.21 9.50
CA ALA A 88 12.58 -10.43 10.68
C ALA A 88 11.75 -11.26 11.68
N ARG A 89 10.79 -12.06 11.18
CA ARG A 89 10.00 -12.98 12.02
C ARG A 89 10.89 -14.01 12.73
N LYS A 90 11.84 -14.61 12.01
CA LYS A 90 12.81 -15.55 12.58
C LYS A 90 13.70 -14.90 13.65
N SER A 91 14.02 -13.62 13.48
CA SER A 91 14.74 -12.81 14.48
C SER A 91 13.87 -12.30 15.63
N GLY A 92 12.59 -12.68 15.69
CA GLY A 92 11.69 -12.39 16.82
C GLY A 92 10.83 -11.14 16.65
N ALA A 93 10.90 -10.43 15.51
CA ALA A 93 10.01 -9.31 15.24
C ALA A 93 8.54 -9.75 15.22
N LYS A 94 7.69 -8.99 15.89
CA LYS A 94 6.24 -9.25 15.98
C LYS A 94 5.47 -8.24 15.17
N LEU A 95 5.77 -6.95 15.35
CA LEU A 95 5.06 -5.85 14.73
C LEU A 95 5.67 -5.57 13.36
N ILE A 96 5.02 -6.11 12.32
CA ILE A 96 5.44 -5.92 10.94
C ILE A 96 4.23 -5.46 10.12
N ASP A 97 4.30 -4.25 9.58
CA ASP A 97 3.27 -3.72 8.68
C ASP A 97 3.61 -4.03 7.23
N ILE A 98 2.61 -4.43 6.45
CA ILE A 98 2.80 -5.00 5.12
C ILE A 98 2.01 -4.22 4.08
N GLY A 99 2.71 -3.91 2.98
CA GLY A 99 2.13 -3.54 1.69
C GLY A 99 1.46 -2.18 1.63
N CYS A 100 0.67 -1.97 0.57
CA CYS A 100 0.07 -0.69 0.17
C CYS A 100 -0.50 0.13 1.33
N MET A 101 -1.20 -0.53 2.24
CA MET A 101 -1.97 0.09 3.33
C MET A 101 -1.39 -0.22 4.72
N GLN A 102 -0.15 -0.74 4.78
CA GLN A 102 0.59 -1.06 6.01
C GLN A 102 -0.25 -1.85 7.03
N ILE A 103 -0.80 -2.99 6.58
CA ILE A 103 -1.57 -3.87 7.45
C ILE A 103 -0.63 -4.62 8.39
N ASN A 104 -0.80 -4.42 9.69
CA ASN A 104 0.04 -5.08 10.70
C ASN A 104 -0.24 -6.59 10.77
N HIS A 105 0.78 -7.41 10.51
CA HIS A 105 0.69 -8.86 10.51
C HIS A 105 0.30 -9.44 11.89
N TYR A 106 0.77 -8.86 12.99
CA TYR A 106 0.46 -9.36 14.34
C TYR A 106 -1.01 -9.21 14.69
N PHE A 107 -1.64 -8.09 14.32
CA PHE A 107 -3.04 -7.82 14.66
C PHE A 107 -4.05 -8.33 13.63
N HIS A 108 -3.64 -8.46 12.37
CA HIS A 108 -4.58 -8.70 11.27
C HIS A 108 -4.24 -9.90 10.40
N GLY A 109 -3.08 -10.52 10.57
CA GLY A 109 -2.60 -11.60 9.69
C GLY A 109 -3.53 -12.81 9.61
N GLU A 110 -4.31 -13.10 10.66
CA GLU A 110 -5.30 -14.19 10.68
C GLU A 110 -6.47 -14.01 9.68
N ASN A 111 -6.67 -12.78 9.17
CA ASN A 111 -7.69 -12.49 8.16
C ASN A 111 -7.20 -12.79 6.73
N PHE A 112 -5.95 -13.25 6.58
CA PHE A 112 -5.32 -13.60 5.32
C PHE A 112 -4.93 -15.07 5.33
N SER A 113 -4.90 -15.69 4.14
CA SER A 113 -4.49 -17.10 4.01
C SER A 113 -3.00 -17.31 4.31
N SER A 114 -2.18 -16.28 4.15
CA SER A 114 -0.74 -16.30 4.42
C SER A 114 -0.15 -14.87 4.43
N ALA A 115 1.13 -14.74 4.78
CA ALA A 115 1.83 -13.46 4.69
C ALA A 115 2.01 -12.99 3.24
N GLU A 116 2.20 -13.91 2.29
CA GLU A 116 2.23 -13.61 0.84
C GLU A 116 0.91 -12.97 0.40
N ALA A 117 -0.22 -13.48 0.89
CA ALA A 117 -1.53 -12.91 0.58
C ALA A 117 -1.71 -11.48 1.12
N MET A 118 -0.91 -11.05 2.10
CA MET A 118 -0.90 -9.66 2.58
C MET A 118 -0.10 -8.72 1.67
N PHE A 119 0.83 -9.23 0.85
CA PHE A 119 1.57 -8.43 -0.13
C PHE A 119 0.80 -8.23 -1.45
N ASP A 120 -0.17 -9.09 -1.75
CA ASP A 120 -1.08 -8.92 -2.87
C ASP A 120 -1.84 -7.58 -2.75
N PRO A 121 -1.65 -6.61 -3.68
CA PRO A 121 -2.24 -5.29 -3.56
C PRO A 121 -3.76 -5.31 -3.45
N HIS A 122 -4.42 -6.24 -4.16
CA HIS A 122 -5.87 -6.37 -4.15
C HIS A 122 -6.35 -6.75 -2.74
N ARG A 123 -5.84 -7.85 -2.17
CA ARG A 123 -6.21 -8.30 -0.81
C ARG A 123 -5.82 -7.30 0.27
N ASN A 124 -4.64 -6.69 0.17
CA ASN A 124 -4.15 -5.71 1.13
C ASN A 124 -5.09 -4.50 1.22
N VAL A 125 -5.43 -3.92 0.07
CA VAL A 125 -6.27 -2.72 -0.01
C VAL A 125 -7.73 -3.05 0.30
N GLU A 126 -8.24 -4.19 -0.19
CA GLU A 126 -9.59 -4.67 0.12
C GLU A 126 -9.81 -4.82 1.63
N TYR A 127 -8.86 -5.42 2.33
CA TYR A 127 -8.90 -5.55 3.79
C TYR A 127 -8.85 -4.19 4.49
N ALA A 128 -7.94 -3.30 4.05
CA ALA A 128 -7.81 -1.95 4.60
C ALA A 128 -9.11 -1.15 4.47
N ALA A 129 -9.73 -1.19 3.28
CA ALA A 129 -11.00 -0.51 3.00
C ALA A 129 -12.12 -1.06 3.89
N LYS A 130 -12.26 -2.39 3.96
CA LYS A 130 -13.23 -3.02 4.87
C LYS A 130 -13.03 -2.61 6.32
N PHE A 131 -11.78 -2.61 6.79
CA PHE A 131 -11.46 -2.20 8.15
C PHE A 131 -11.80 -0.73 8.42
N LEU A 132 -11.44 0.17 7.50
CA LEU A 132 -11.76 1.59 7.61
C LEU A 132 -13.27 1.85 7.59
N ARG A 133 -14.02 1.13 6.75
CA ARG A 133 -15.49 1.18 6.75
C ARG A 133 -16.07 0.74 8.09
N ASN A 134 -15.60 -0.36 8.66
CA ASN A 134 -16.04 -0.83 9.96
C ASN A 134 -15.71 0.15 11.10
N LEU A 135 -14.64 0.93 10.97
CA LEU A 135 -14.32 2.02 11.90
C LEU A 135 -15.27 3.19 11.73
N HIS A 136 -15.59 3.56 10.50
CA HIS A 136 -16.58 4.59 10.20
C HIS A 136 -17.96 4.20 10.75
N ASP A 137 -18.41 2.96 10.57
CA ASP A 137 -19.71 2.50 11.07
C ASP A 137 -19.83 2.57 12.59
N ARG A 138 -18.70 2.48 13.32
CA ARG A 138 -18.67 2.58 14.78
C ARG A 138 -18.53 4.01 15.32
N HIS A 139 -18.01 4.93 14.51
CA HIS A 139 -17.60 6.27 14.97
C HIS A 139 -18.18 7.42 14.14
N GLU A 140 -19.03 7.12 13.16
CA GLU A 140 -19.85 7.96 12.29
C GLU A 140 -19.12 8.98 11.40
N THR A 141 -17.90 9.37 11.74
CA THR A 141 -17.12 10.34 10.98
C THR A 141 -15.87 9.72 10.39
N TRP A 142 -15.55 10.10 9.16
CA TRP A 142 -14.30 9.67 8.51
C TRP A 142 -13.06 10.12 9.27
N THR A 143 -13.09 11.31 9.89
CA THR A 143 -11.96 11.79 10.70
C THR A 143 -11.66 10.85 11.86
N MET A 144 -12.69 10.39 12.59
CA MET A 144 -12.49 9.44 13.69
C MET A 144 -12.10 8.05 13.17
N ALA A 145 -12.68 7.61 12.05
CA ALA A 145 -12.30 6.36 11.41
C ALA A 145 -10.80 6.35 11.03
N VAL A 146 -10.32 7.43 10.41
CA VAL A 146 -8.91 7.64 10.05
C VAL A 146 -8.01 7.68 11.29
N ALA A 147 -8.41 8.40 12.35
CA ALA A 147 -7.67 8.42 13.60
C ALA A 147 -7.48 7.00 14.18
N ARG A 148 -8.56 6.21 14.17
CA ARG A 148 -8.62 4.86 14.72
C ARG A 148 -7.95 3.80 13.83
N TYR A 149 -7.80 4.07 12.53
CA TYR A 149 -7.12 3.18 11.60
C TYR A 149 -5.66 2.98 12.02
N HIS A 150 -4.98 4.05 12.42
CA HIS A 150 -3.57 4.03 12.78
C HIS A 150 -3.31 3.83 14.28
N ALA A 151 -4.18 4.36 15.15
CA ALA A 151 -3.92 4.37 16.59
C ALA A 151 -5.17 4.02 17.42
N GLY A 152 -4.94 3.19 18.44
CA GLY A 152 -5.99 2.76 19.38
C GLY A 152 -6.59 3.88 20.24
N PRO A 153 -7.65 3.57 21.03
CA PRO A 153 -8.53 4.53 21.70
C PRO A 153 -7.89 5.64 22.54
N ASN A 154 -6.71 5.37 23.12
CA ASN A 154 -6.11 6.20 24.18
C ASN A 154 -4.77 6.83 23.76
N ASN A 155 -4.58 7.10 22.46
CA ASN A 155 -3.35 7.70 21.92
C ASN A 155 -3.64 8.92 21.06
N ASP A 156 -4.25 9.93 21.68
CA ASP A 156 -4.67 11.17 21.02
C ASP A 156 -3.52 11.88 20.29
N PRO A 157 -2.28 11.95 20.82
CA PRO A 157 -1.18 12.57 20.09
C PRO A 157 -0.84 11.85 18.77
N ALA A 158 -0.87 10.52 18.74
CA ALA A 158 -0.63 9.76 17.51
C ALA A 158 -1.79 9.91 16.52
N GLN A 159 -3.03 9.84 17.01
CA GLN A 159 -4.24 10.05 16.21
C GLN A 159 -4.22 11.43 15.53
N LYS A 160 -3.95 12.50 16.29
CA LYS A 160 -3.87 13.87 15.77
C LYS A 160 -2.81 13.99 14.66
N ARG A 161 -1.59 13.52 14.92
CA ARG A 161 -0.50 13.55 13.91
C ARG A 161 -0.87 12.77 12.65
N TYR A 162 -1.55 11.64 12.81
CA TYR A 162 -1.97 10.82 11.68
C TYR A 162 -3.07 11.51 10.84
N VAL A 163 -4.14 11.99 11.49
CA VAL A 163 -5.22 12.74 10.84
C VAL A 163 -4.67 13.94 10.07
N CYS A 164 -3.74 14.69 10.65
CA CYS A 164 -3.17 15.86 9.98
C CYS A 164 -2.31 15.52 8.75
N ARG A 165 -1.62 14.38 8.76
CA ARG A 165 -0.92 13.87 7.56
C ARG A 165 -1.92 13.48 6.47
N VAL A 166 -3.02 12.81 6.83
CA VAL A 166 -4.07 12.45 5.87
C VAL A 166 -4.75 13.70 5.29
N ILE A 167 -5.02 14.74 6.10
CA ILE A 167 -5.56 16.02 5.61
C ILE A 167 -4.57 16.70 4.66
N ALA A 168 -3.27 16.73 4.99
CA ALA A 168 -2.27 17.31 4.11
C ALA A 168 -2.24 16.58 2.74
N ASN A 169 -2.35 15.25 2.74
CA ASN A 169 -2.44 14.47 1.51
C ASN A 169 -3.73 14.75 0.73
N LEU A 170 -4.88 14.86 1.39
CA LEU A 170 -6.16 15.23 0.76
C LEU A 170 -6.06 16.57 0.01
N VAL A 171 -5.39 17.54 0.61
CA VAL A 171 -5.18 18.86 0.00
C VAL A 171 -4.18 18.78 -1.14
N ALA A 172 -3.04 18.13 -0.94
CA ALA A 172 -1.97 18.04 -1.93
C ALA A 172 -2.40 17.31 -3.22
N THR A 173 -3.34 16.38 -3.10
CA THR A 173 -3.89 15.58 -4.21
C THR A 173 -5.16 16.18 -4.84
N GLY A 174 -5.65 17.31 -4.31
CA GLY A 174 -6.82 18.01 -4.85
C GLY A 174 -8.19 17.43 -4.45
N TYR A 175 -8.23 16.39 -3.62
CA TYR A 175 -9.50 15.83 -3.09
C TYR A 175 -10.13 16.71 -1.99
N GLY A 176 -9.38 17.67 -1.44
CA GLY A 176 -9.86 18.52 -0.37
C GLY A 176 -9.20 19.89 -0.33
N LYS A 177 -9.63 20.69 0.64
CA LYS A 177 -9.06 22.02 0.93
C LYS A 177 -8.92 22.16 2.45
N TRP A 178 -7.92 22.91 2.89
CA TRP A 178 -7.82 23.31 4.29
C TRP A 178 -9.06 24.11 4.69
N THR A 179 -9.77 23.64 5.71
CA THR A 179 -10.86 24.39 6.36
C THR A 179 -10.32 25.08 7.61
N PRO A 180 -10.97 26.14 8.12
CA PRO A 180 -10.57 26.76 9.38
C PRO A 180 -10.46 25.75 10.53
N ASN A 181 -11.40 24.81 10.63
CA ASN A 181 -11.39 23.76 11.64
C ASN A 181 -10.20 22.81 11.48
N ALA A 182 -9.90 22.37 10.25
CA ALA A 182 -8.76 21.50 9.98
C ALA A 182 -7.43 22.20 10.29
N SER A 183 -7.29 23.47 9.88
CA SER A 183 -6.10 24.27 10.16
C SER A 183 -5.90 24.47 11.66
N ASN A 184 -6.96 24.83 12.39
CA ASN A 184 -6.91 24.99 13.83
C ASN A 184 -6.62 23.67 14.56
N PHE A 185 -7.13 22.55 14.05
CA PHE A 185 -6.84 21.24 14.63
C PHE A 185 -5.39 20.83 14.40
N CYS A 186 -4.82 21.11 13.22
CA CYS A 186 -3.49 20.61 12.85
C CYS A 186 -2.31 21.52 13.18
N HIS A 187 -2.53 22.82 13.36
CA HIS A 187 -1.46 23.80 13.57
C HIS A 187 -1.43 24.40 14.98
N ASN A 188 -2.43 24.11 15.82
CA ASN A 188 -2.38 24.36 17.26
C ASN A 188 -1.98 23.08 18.00
#